data_AF-A0A452YW45-F1
#
_entry.id   AF-A0A452YW45-F1
#
_cell.length_a   1.000
_cell.length_b   1.000
_cell.length_c   1.000
_cell.angle_alpha   90.00
_cell.angle_beta   90.00
_cell.angle_gamma   90.00
#
_symmetry.space_group_name_H-M   'P 1'
#
loop_
_entity.id
_entity.type
_entity.pdbx_description
1 polymer ?
#
loop_
_entity_poly.entity_id
_entity_poly.type
_entity_poly.pdbx_seq_one_letter_code
_entity_poly.pdbx_strand_id
1 'polypeptide(L)'
;MVEAFLKDYVGFDAVIGREVKAGYGYFAGVMDDGNTYAERLRAALKRAEENTTYHYPKPMIFHDGRLAFTPTPVAALAMYVYLPFAVVLSVVRIAIYTLLPRRMIGPAAALAGVRVRVTGAPPATANGENGASGGRLYACNHRTLLDPIAISSALGKPVFAVTYSLSPLSELLSPIPLLRLTRGRDEDRRRMSSLLGWGDVVGCPEGTTCREPYLLRFSRCSPSSPTR
;
A
#
# COMPACT_ATOMS: atom_id res chain seq x y z
N MET A 1 9.22 10.44 2.77
CA MET A 1 8.55 9.37 3.56
C MET A 1 9.19 8.00 3.28
N VAL A 2 9.30 7.58 2.01
CA VAL A 2 9.98 6.32 1.62
C VAL A 2 11.47 6.33 1.95
N GLU A 3 12.16 7.46 1.75
CA GLU A 3 13.59 7.60 2.11
C GLU A 3 13.86 7.36 3.59
N ALA A 4 13.10 8.01 4.47
CA ALA A 4 13.23 7.80 5.92
C ALA A 4 12.96 6.34 6.31
N PHE A 5 11.97 5.68 5.70
CA PHE A 5 11.76 4.24 5.93
C PHE A 5 12.95 3.41 5.44
N LEU A 6 13.43 3.61 4.22
CA LEU A 6 14.51 2.78 3.67
C LEU A 6 15.86 3.02 4.36
N LYS A 7 16.17 4.26 4.77
CA LYS A 7 17.38 4.59 5.54
C LYS A 7 17.26 4.12 6.99
N ASP A 8 16.23 4.56 7.72
CA ASP A 8 16.12 4.32 9.16
C ASP A 8 15.72 2.87 9.50
N TYR A 9 14.97 2.22 8.61
CA TYR A 9 14.39 0.90 8.88
C TYR A 9 15.09 -0.24 8.15
N VAL A 10 15.46 -0.07 6.87
CA VAL A 10 16.11 -1.15 6.09
C VAL A 10 17.63 -1.07 6.17
N GLY A 11 18.19 0.07 6.60
CA GLY A 11 19.63 0.25 6.74
C GLY A 11 20.34 0.55 5.42
N PHE A 12 19.63 1.12 4.45
CA PHE A 12 20.27 1.62 3.24
C PHE A 12 21.01 2.93 3.53
N ASP A 13 22.28 3.02 3.17
CA ASP A 13 23.10 4.23 3.35
C ASP A 13 22.59 5.40 2.50
N ALA A 14 22.02 5.08 1.34
CA ALA A 14 21.42 6.03 0.43
C ALA A 14 20.16 5.46 -0.20
N VAL A 15 19.13 6.30 -0.33
CA VAL A 15 17.88 5.94 -0.98
C VAL A 15 17.65 6.99 -2.03
N ILE A 16 17.54 6.55 -3.27
CA ILE A 16 17.42 7.46 -4.39
C ILE A 16 16.23 7.04 -5.25
N GLY A 17 15.23 7.90 -5.30
CA GLY A 17 14.01 7.71 -6.08
C GLY A 17 13.64 8.99 -6.82
N ARG A 18 12.88 8.88 -7.90
CA ARG A 18 12.33 10.05 -8.59
C ARG A 18 11.19 10.61 -7.74
N GLU A 19 11.24 11.90 -7.45
CA GLU A 19 10.16 12.58 -6.71
C GLU A 19 8.98 12.85 -7.64
N VAL A 20 7.78 12.73 -7.10
CA VAL A 20 6.55 13.13 -7.78
C VAL A 20 6.36 14.62 -7.54
N LYS A 21 6.27 15.42 -8.62
CA LYS A 21 5.99 16.85 -8.54
C LYS A 21 4.70 17.07 -7.74
N ALA A 22 4.77 17.93 -6.72
CA ALA A 22 3.64 18.28 -5.88
C ALA A 22 3.41 19.81 -5.93
N GLY A 23 2.14 20.21 -5.99
CA GLY A 23 1.73 21.61 -6.02
C GLY A 23 0.34 21.76 -5.39
N TYR A 24 0.13 22.84 -4.62
CA TYR A 24 -1.15 23.14 -3.94
C TYR A 24 -1.71 22.01 -3.07
N GLY A 25 -0.86 21.18 -2.46
CA GLY A 25 -1.29 20.07 -1.61
C GLY A 25 -1.70 18.79 -2.37
N TYR A 26 -1.50 18.73 -3.69
CA TYR A 26 -1.76 17.55 -4.51
C TYR A 26 -0.49 17.03 -5.17
N PHE A 27 -0.36 15.71 -5.29
CA PHE A 27 0.70 15.05 -6.06
C PHE A 27 0.27 14.93 -7.52
N ALA A 28 1.01 15.56 -8.44
CA ALA A 28 0.63 15.70 -9.84
C ALA A 28 0.89 14.43 -10.69
N GLY A 29 1.53 13.40 -10.14
CA GLY A 29 1.86 12.15 -10.85
C GLY A 29 2.95 12.29 -11.93
N VAL A 30 3.51 13.49 -12.10
CA VAL A 30 4.63 13.77 -13.01
C VAL A 30 5.93 13.62 -12.24
N MET A 31 6.86 12.81 -12.78
CA MET A 31 8.18 12.60 -12.18
C MET A 31 9.14 13.71 -12.61
N ASP A 32 10.06 14.10 -11.73
CA ASP A 32 11.04 15.15 -12.02
C ASP A 32 12.15 14.70 -12.99
N ASP A 33 12.68 15.65 -13.78
CA ASP A 33 13.54 15.37 -14.94
C ASP A 33 14.98 15.00 -14.52
N GLY A 34 15.53 13.94 -15.12
CA GLY A 34 16.69 13.18 -14.61
C GLY A 34 18.06 13.90 -14.57
N ASN A 35 18.23 15.10 -15.13
CA ASN A 35 19.52 15.82 -15.09
C ASN A 35 19.79 16.48 -13.74
N THR A 36 18.73 16.91 -13.03
CA THR A 36 18.81 17.55 -11.71
C THR A 36 19.21 16.57 -10.60
N TYR A 37 19.06 15.27 -10.89
CA TYR A 37 19.31 14.16 -9.97
C TYR A 37 20.80 13.96 -9.65
N ALA A 38 21.67 14.04 -10.66
CA ALA A 38 23.10 13.79 -10.50
C ALA A 38 23.80 14.87 -9.65
N GLU A 39 23.37 16.13 -9.78
CA GLU A 39 23.90 17.21 -8.95
C GLU A 39 23.39 17.15 -7.51
N ARG A 40 22.10 16.84 -7.32
CA ARG A 40 21.50 16.69 -5.98
C ARG A 40 22.07 15.46 -5.25
N LEU A 41 22.43 14.39 -5.98
CA LEU A 41 23.13 13.21 -5.45
C LEU A 41 24.48 13.58 -4.82
N ARG A 42 25.30 14.38 -5.52
CA ARG A 42 26.60 14.83 -5.01
C ARG A 42 26.46 15.73 -3.79
N ALA A 43 25.44 16.60 -3.76
CA ALA A 43 25.16 17.47 -2.63
C ALA A 43 24.59 16.72 -1.41
N ALA A 44 23.77 15.70 -1.63
CA ALA A 44 23.16 14.90 -0.56
C ALA A 44 24.18 13.96 0.11
N LEU A 45 25.11 13.39 -0.66
CA LEU A 45 26.23 12.59 -0.13
C LEU A 45 27.11 13.41 0.83
N LYS A 46 27.39 14.68 0.48
CA LYS A 46 28.15 15.61 1.33
C LYS A 46 27.44 15.98 2.64
N ARG A 47 26.10 16.09 2.62
CA ARG A 47 25.29 16.43 3.81
C ARG A 47 25.06 15.25 4.75
N ALA A 48 25.09 14.02 4.23
CA ALA A 48 24.92 12.82 5.03
C ALA A 48 26.12 12.55 5.96
N GLU A 49 27.31 13.08 5.62
CA GLU A 49 28.49 13.01 6.49
C GLU A 49 28.43 13.98 7.68
N GLU A 50 27.58 15.02 7.68
CA GLU A 50 27.73 16.15 8.61
C GLU A 50 26.62 16.32 9.68
N ASN A 51 25.48 15.61 9.66
CA ASN A 51 24.41 15.96 10.61
C ASN A 51 23.49 14.82 11.08
N THR A 52 23.54 14.50 12.38
CA THR A 52 22.73 13.46 13.04
C THR A 52 21.94 14.02 14.21
N THR A 53 21.01 14.96 14.00
CA THR A 53 19.91 15.17 14.96
C THR A 53 18.74 15.92 14.32
N TYR A 54 17.54 15.31 14.30
CA TYR A 54 16.31 15.99 13.89
C TYR A 54 15.30 16.01 15.05
N HIS A 55 14.97 17.22 15.51
CA HIS A 55 13.85 17.51 16.40
C HIS A 55 12.52 17.48 15.61
N TYR A 56 11.49 16.82 16.16
CA TYR A 56 10.14 16.83 15.59
C TYR A 56 9.22 17.75 16.40
N PRO A 57 8.76 18.89 15.85
CA PRO A 57 7.59 19.57 16.38
C PRO A 57 6.50 19.64 15.30
N LYS A 58 5.60 18.65 15.27
CA LYS A 58 4.29 18.78 14.59
C LYS A 58 3.20 18.11 15.44
N PRO A 59 2.01 18.73 15.55
CA PRO A 59 0.95 18.23 16.41
C PRO A 59 0.54 16.82 15.99
N MET A 60 0.45 15.93 16.97
CA MET A 60 0.00 14.56 16.78
C MET A 60 -1.51 14.57 16.63
N ILE A 61 -2.00 14.41 15.39
CA ILE A 61 -3.42 14.28 15.10
C ILE A 61 -3.81 12.82 15.33
N PHE A 62 -4.64 12.57 16.34
CA PHE A 62 -5.24 11.26 16.56
C PHE A 62 -6.38 11.06 15.56
N HIS A 63 -6.25 10.04 14.71
CA HIS A 63 -7.35 9.59 13.87
C HIS A 63 -7.84 8.23 14.34
N ASP A 64 -9.06 8.19 14.87
CA ASP A 64 -9.85 6.98 15.02
C ASP A 64 -11.05 7.05 14.07
N GLY A 65 -10.76 6.81 12.78
CA GLY A 65 -11.71 6.95 11.67
C GLY A 65 -12.42 5.65 11.33
N ARG A 66 -13.02 4.96 12.31
CA ARG A 66 -13.76 3.71 12.06
C ARG A 66 -14.98 3.92 11.16
N LEU A 67 -15.59 5.11 11.23
CA LEU A 67 -16.63 5.53 10.30
C LEU A 67 -16.02 6.30 9.14
N ALA A 68 -16.51 6.05 7.92
CA ALA A 68 -16.06 6.73 6.71
C ALA A 68 -16.59 8.17 6.57
N PHE A 69 -17.51 8.57 7.45
CA PHE A 69 -18.12 9.89 7.49
C PHE A 69 -18.53 10.23 8.92
N THR A 70 -18.70 11.51 9.20
CA THR A 70 -19.24 12.00 10.49
C THR A 70 -20.71 11.61 10.63
N PRO A 71 -21.11 10.82 11.65
CA PRO A 71 -22.47 10.28 11.76
C PRO A 71 -23.47 11.36 12.22
N THR A 72 -23.88 12.22 11.30
CA THR A 72 -25.06 13.08 11.52
C THR A 72 -26.33 12.22 11.47
N PRO A 73 -27.44 12.61 12.13
CA PRO A 73 -28.68 11.82 12.10
C PRO A 73 -29.16 11.47 10.69
N VAL A 74 -29.03 12.42 9.75
CA VAL A 74 -29.38 12.22 8.33
C VAL A 74 -28.43 11.22 7.65
N ALA A 75 -27.13 11.34 7.87
CA ALA A 75 -26.14 10.42 7.29
C ALA A 75 -26.27 9.01 7.88
N ALA A 76 -26.57 8.90 9.17
CA ALA A 76 -26.85 7.63 9.83
C ALA A 76 -28.12 6.97 9.27
N LEU A 77 -29.21 7.72 9.10
CA LEU A 77 -30.44 7.22 8.49
C LEU A 77 -30.17 6.72 7.06
N ALA A 78 -29.49 7.51 6.23
CA ALA A 78 -29.14 7.11 4.87
C ALA A 78 -28.27 5.84 4.86
N MET A 79 -27.32 5.72 5.77
CA MET A 79 -26.49 4.52 5.93
C MET A 79 -27.34 3.29 6.26
N TYR A 80 -28.26 3.37 7.24
CA TYR A 80 -29.09 2.22 7.62
C TYR A 80 -30.09 1.82 6.53
N VAL A 81 -30.69 2.79 5.84
CA VAL A 81 -31.59 2.52 4.70
C VAL A 81 -30.83 1.84 3.57
N TYR A 82 -29.59 2.27 3.30
CA TYR A 82 -28.76 1.68 2.25
C TYR A 82 -28.09 0.36 2.66
N LEU A 83 -27.93 0.09 3.96
CA LEU A 83 -27.22 -1.08 4.49
C LEU A 83 -27.66 -2.43 3.89
N PRO A 84 -28.95 -2.79 3.79
CA PRO A 84 -29.34 -4.07 3.18
C PRO A 84 -28.91 -4.17 1.72
N PHE A 85 -29.06 -3.08 0.94
CA PHE A 85 -28.61 -3.02 -0.45
C PHE A 85 -27.08 -3.11 -0.55
N ALA A 86 -26.36 -2.47 0.38
CA ALA A 86 -24.91 -2.53 0.46
C ALA A 86 -24.40 -3.94 0.74
N VAL A 87 -25.09 -4.72 1.59
CA VAL A 87 -24.75 -6.12 1.86
C VAL A 87 -24.90 -6.96 0.59
N VAL A 88 -26.03 -6.87 -0.10
CA VAL A 88 -26.27 -7.60 -1.36
C VAL A 88 -25.23 -7.21 -2.42
N LEU A 89 -24.99 -5.91 -2.60
CA LEU A 89 -23.98 -5.40 -3.54
C LEU A 89 -22.57 -5.87 -3.19
N SER A 90 -22.24 -5.98 -1.91
CA SER A 90 -20.94 -6.49 -1.44
C SER A 90 -20.76 -7.97 -1.78
N VAL A 91 -21.79 -8.80 -1.58
CA VAL A 91 -21.77 -10.21 -1.98
C VAL A 91 -21.59 -10.36 -3.49
N VAL A 92 -22.34 -9.59 -4.29
CA VAL A 92 -22.20 -9.59 -5.75
C VAL A 92 -20.78 -9.20 -6.17
N ARG A 93 -20.22 -8.15 -5.58
CA ARG A 93 -18.84 -7.72 -5.87
C ARG A 93 -17.82 -8.79 -5.49
N ILE A 94 -17.94 -9.42 -4.32
CA ILE A 94 -17.05 -10.51 -3.92
C ILE A 94 -17.14 -11.66 -4.93
N ALA A 95 -18.35 -12.07 -5.31
CA ALA A 95 -18.58 -13.12 -6.31
C ALA A 95 -17.94 -12.78 -7.68
N ILE A 96 -17.98 -11.51 -8.11
CA ILE A 96 -17.31 -11.07 -9.34
C ILE A 96 -15.79 -11.31 -9.26
N TYR A 97 -15.14 -11.01 -8.13
CA TYR A 97 -13.69 -11.18 -8.01
C TYR A 97 -13.25 -12.62 -7.70
N THR A 98 -14.14 -13.49 -7.21
CA THR A 98 -13.82 -14.89 -6.87
C THR A 98 -14.24 -15.90 -7.94
N LEU A 99 -15.40 -15.72 -8.60
CA LEU A 99 -16.00 -16.72 -9.48
C LEU A 99 -15.77 -16.44 -10.98
N LEU A 100 -15.61 -15.19 -11.38
CA LEU A 100 -15.51 -14.84 -12.81
C LEU A 100 -14.09 -15.03 -13.35
N PRO A 101 -13.93 -15.47 -14.62
CA PRO A 101 -12.65 -15.43 -15.31
C PRO A 101 -12.11 -14.00 -15.39
N ARG A 102 -10.78 -13.83 -15.29
CA ARG A 102 -10.12 -12.51 -15.22
C ARG A 102 -10.52 -11.53 -16.32
N ARG A 103 -10.78 -12.03 -17.53
CA ARG A 103 -11.19 -11.21 -18.68
C ARG A 103 -12.56 -10.55 -18.46
N MET A 104 -13.42 -11.15 -17.64
CA MET A 104 -14.78 -10.68 -17.35
C MET A 104 -14.88 -9.85 -16.07
N ILE A 105 -13.88 -9.91 -15.19
CA ILE A 105 -13.89 -9.18 -13.92
C ILE A 105 -14.03 -7.67 -14.15
N GLY A 106 -13.24 -7.09 -15.07
CA GLY A 106 -13.29 -5.65 -15.39
C GLY A 106 -14.69 -5.14 -15.77
N PRO A 107 -15.32 -5.65 -16.84
CA PRO A 107 -16.66 -5.20 -17.24
C PRO A 107 -17.74 -5.52 -16.19
N ALA A 108 -17.68 -6.69 -15.54
CA ALA A 108 -18.65 -7.03 -14.49
C ALA A 108 -18.53 -6.11 -13.27
N ALA A 109 -17.30 -5.80 -12.84
CA ALA A 109 -17.03 -4.85 -11.76
C ALA A 109 -17.53 -3.45 -12.12
N ALA A 110 -17.36 -3.01 -13.38
CA ALA A 110 -17.87 -1.73 -13.87
C ALA A 110 -19.41 -1.65 -13.81
N LEU A 111 -20.12 -2.73 -14.19
CA LEU A 111 -21.57 -2.84 -14.04
C LEU A 111 -22.01 -2.79 -12.56
N ALA A 112 -21.22 -3.38 -11.66
CA ALA A 112 -21.42 -3.30 -10.22
C ALA A 112 -20.96 -1.95 -9.61
N GLY A 113 -20.63 -0.94 -10.43
CA GLY A 113 -20.25 0.40 -10.01
C GLY A 113 -18.79 0.58 -9.57
N VAL A 114 -17.90 -0.36 -9.89
CA VAL A 114 -16.47 -0.29 -9.55
C VAL A 114 -15.67 -0.01 -10.82
N ARG A 115 -14.99 1.14 -10.86
CA ARG A 115 -14.13 1.55 -11.99
C ARG A 115 -12.69 1.66 -11.52
N VAL A 116 -11.80 0.92 -12.19
CA VAL A 116 -10.36 1.00 -11.96
C VAL A 116 -9.74 1.85 -13.06
N ARG A 117 -9.02 2.90 -12.67
CA ARG A 117 -8.22 3.70 -13.59
C ARG A 117 -6.76 3.53 -13.22
N VAL A 118 -5.97 3.04 -14.16
CA VAL A 118 -4.51 2.92 -14.01
C VAL A 118 -3.88 4.11 -14.73
N THR A 119 -3.01 4.83 -14.03
CA THR A 119 -2.25 5.95 -14.58
C THR A 119 -0.76 5.66 -14.43
N GLY A 120 -0.01 5.79 -15.51
CA GLY A 120 1.42 5.48 -15.56
C GLY A 120 1.73 4.30 -16.47
N ALA A 121 3.02 4.10 -16.77
CA ALA A 121 3.47 2.97 -17.56
C ALA A 121 3.39 1.68 -16.73
N PRO A 122 2.92 0.55 -17.31
CA PRO A 122 2.99 -0.73 -16.62
C PRO A 122 4.45 -1.02 -16.27
N PRO A 123 4.72 -1.55 -15.07
CA PRO A 123 6.09 -1.72 -14.62
C PRO A 123 6.75 -2.77 -15.54
N ALA A 124 7.78 -2.37 -16.30
CA ALA A 124 8.46 -3.19 -17.31
C ALA A 124 8.69 -4.60 -16.77
N THR A 125 8.38 -5.68 -17.50
CA THR A 125 8.65 -7.04 -17.01
C THR A 125 10.14 -7.15 -16.64
N ALA A 126 10.45 -7.68 -15.45
CA ALA A 126 11.84 -7.92 -15.06
C ALA A 126 12.39 -9.05 -15.93
N ASN A 127 12.79 -8.73 -17.16
CA ASN A 127 13.75 -9.53 -17.89
C ASN A 127 15.11 -9.13 -17.30
N GLY A 128 15.43 -9.69 -16.14
CA GLY A 128 16.73 -9.48 -15.52
C GLY A 128 17.79 -10.10 -16.40
N GLU A 129 18.77 -9.31 -16.82
CA GLU A 129 19.99 -9.75 -17.51
C GLU A 129 20.84 -10.72 -16.65
N ASN A 130 20.46 -10.94 -15.38
CA ASN A 130 21.10 -11.86 -14.44
C ASN A 130 20.09 -12.84 -13.79
N GLY A 131 19.36 -13.65 -14.56
CA GLY A 131 18.78 -14.96 -14.15
C GLY A 131 17.90 -15.08 -12.89
N ALA A 132 17.69 -14.03 -12.10
CA ALA A 132 16.96 -14.05 -10.85
C ALA A 132 15.55 -13.49 -11.08
N SER A 133 14.61 -14.37 -11.42
CA SER A 133 13.19 -14.03 -11.56
C SER A 133 12.54 -13.85 -10.17
N GLY A 134 12.91 -12.78 -9.47
CA GLY A 134 12.25 -12.40 -8.22
C GLY A 134 10.94 -11.64 -8.46
N GLY A 135 9.95 -11.89 -7.61
CA GLY A 135 8.71 -11.13 -7.53
C GLY A 135 8.93 -9.70 -7.04
N ARG A 136 7.97 -8.82 -7.29
CA ARG A 136 8.03 -7.40 -6.95
C ARG A 136 7.26 -7.09 -5.68
N LEU A 137 7.82 -6.23 -4.83
CA LEU A 137 7.11 -5.67 -3.69
C LEU A 137 6.46 -4.32 -4.09
N TYR A 138 5.14 -4.27 -4.06
CA TYR A 138 4.37 -3.04 -4.20
C TYR A 138 3.99 -2.52 -2.82
N ALA A 139 4.28 -1.24 -2.59
CA ALA A 139 3.80 -0.53 -1.42
C ALA A 139 2.67 0.40 -1.86
N CYS A 140 1.51 0.31 -1.20
CA CYS A 140 0.39 1.22 -1.43
C CYS A 140 -0.03 1.91 -0.14
N ASN A 141 -0.71 3.04 -0.29
CA ASN A 141 -1.43 3.64 0.83
C ASN A 141 -2.61 2.75 1.24
N HIS A 142 -2.99 2.82 2.51
CA HIS A 142 -4.04 1.96 3.03
C HIS A 142 -5.32 2.74 3.29
N ARG A 143 -6.31 2.62 2.41
CA ARG A 143 -7.64 3.21 2.59
C ARG A 143 -8.70 2.18 2.92
N THR A 144 -8.60 1.00 2.31
CA THR A 144 -9.61 -0.05 2.42
C THR A 144 -8.99 -1.44 2.38
N LEU A 145 -9.76 -2.46 2.74
CA LEU A 145 -9.33 -3.85 2.53
C LEU A 145 -9.23 -4.23 1.03
N LEU A 146 -9.76 -3.40 0.13
CA LEU A 146 -9.77 -3.65 -1.31
C LEU A 146 -8.50 -3.13 -2.01
N ASP A 147 -7.62 -2.40 -1.32
CA ASP A 147 -6.46 -1.78 -1.96
C ASP A 147 -5.56 -2.81 -2.67
N PRO A 148 -5.24 -3.97 -2.07
CA PRO A 148 -4.44 -4.98 -2.76
C PRO A 148 -5.18 -5.64 -3.95
N ILE A 149 -6.52 -5.71 -3.89
CA ILE A 149 -7.35 -6.20 -5.01
C ILE A 149 -7.31 -5.22 -6.17
N ALA A 150 -7.31 -3.91 -5.88
CA ALA A 150 -7.14 -2.87 -6.89
C ALA A 150 -5.77 -2.98 -7.57
N ILE A 151 -4.69 -3.24 -6.82
CA ILE A 151 -3.36 -3.48 -7.38
C ILE A 151 -3.33 -4.74 -8.25
N SER A 152 -3.89 -5.85 -7.76
CA SER A 152 -4.04 -7.09 -8.54
C SER A 152 -4.77 -6.86 -9.87
N SER A 153 -5.88 -6.10 -9.82
CA SER A 153 -6.68 -5.74 -10.99
C SER A 153 -5.92 -4.83 -11.96
N ALA A 154 -5.16 -3.87 -11.43
CA ALA A 154 -4.33 -2.95 -12.23
C ALA A 154 -3.17 -3.68 -12.94
N LEU A 155 -2.60 -4.70 -12.30
CA LEU A 155 -1.51 -5.50 -12.87
C LEU A 155 -2.02 -6.63 -13.79
N GLY A 156 -3.30 -6.99 -13.72
CA GLY A 156 -3.88 -8.10 -14.48
C GLY A 156 -3.40 -9.49 -14.06
N LYS A 157 -2.72 -9.61 -12.92
CA LYS A 157 -2.11 -10.86 -12.42
C LYS A 157 -2.31 -10.98 -10.90
N PRO A 158 -2.30 -12.21 -10.34
CA PRO A 158 -2.54 -12.39 -8.92
C PRO A 158 -1.31 -11.89 -8.15
N VAL A 159 -1.55 -11.38 -6.95
CA VAL A 159 -0.52 -10.88 -6.04
C VAL A 159 -0.81 -11.42 -4.65
N PHE A 160 0.24 -11.57 -3.85
CA PHE A 160 0.13 -11.88 -2.43
C PHE A 160 -0.04 -10.58 -1.65
N ALA A 161 -0.98 -10.50 -0.72
CA ALA A 161 -1.17 -9.31 0.09
C ALA A 161 -0.69 -9.55 1.53
N VAL A 162 0.18 -8.67 2.04
CA VAL A 162 0.65 -8.71 3.43
C VAL A 162 -0.14 -7.75 4.30
N THR A 163 -0.61 -8.25 5.46
CA THR A 163 -1.47 -7.47 6.37
C THR A 163 -1.07 -7.70 7.82
N TYR A 164 -1.13 -6.66 8.65
CA TYR A 164 -0.72 -6.74 10.06
C TYR A 164 -1.76 -7.39 10.98
N SER A 165 -3.02 -7.34 10.60
CA SER A 165 -4.12 -7.84 11.42
C SER A 165 -5.39 -7.92 10.60
N LEU A 166 -5.73 -9.11 10.13
CA LEU A 166 -7.04 -9.43 9.58
C LEU A 166 -7.74 -10.48 10.43
N SER A 167 -9.07 -10.44 10.39
CA SER A 167 -9.89 -11.50 10.98
C SER A 167 -9.86 -12.74 10.06
N PRO A 168 -10.04 -13.95 10.61
CA PRO A 168 -10.16 -15.16 9.80
C PRO A 168 -11.28 -15.09 8.76
N LEU A 169 -12.34 -14.33 9.06
CA LEU A 169 -13.44 -14.09 8.11
C LEU A 169 -12.96 -13.29 6.88
N SER A 170 -12.12 -12.27 7.08
CA SER A 170 -11.54 -11.51 5.97
C SER A 170 -10.56 -12.35 5.15
N GLU A 171 -9.87 -13.31 5.79
CA GLU A 171 -9.03 -14.28 5.08
C GLU A 171 -9.86 -15.22 4.21
N LEU A 172 -10.97 -15.75 4.74
CA LEU A 172 -11.87 -16.63 4.00
C LEU A 172 -12.54 -15.95 2.80
N LEU A 173 -12.91 -14.68 2.94
CA LEU A 173 -13.62 -13.93 1.90
C LEU A 173 -12.68 -13.28 0.86
N SER A 174 -11.37 -13.31 1.08
CA SER A 174 -10.42 -12.62 0.20
C SER A 174 -10.21 -13.37 -1.12
N PRO A 175 -10.34 -12.71 -2.28
CA PRO A 175 -10.07 -13.30 -3.59
C PRO A 175 -8.56 -13.48 -3.87
N ILE A 176 -7.70 -12.91 -3.02
CA ILE A 176 -6.25 -12.99 -3.15
C ILE A 176 -5.64 -13.63 -1.89
N PRO A 177 -4.51 -14.34 -2.02
CA PRO A 177 -3.82 -14.91 -0.87
C PRO A 177 -3.35 -13.80 0.08
N LEU A 178 -3.75 -13.91 1.35
CA LEU A 178 -3.35 -12.99 2.42
C LEU A 178 -2.30 -13.65 3.31
N LEU A 179 -1.24 -12.90 3.63
CA LEU A 179 -0.25 -13.28 4.62
C LEU A 179 -0.34 -12.34 5.82
N ARG A 180 -0.47 -12.92 7.01
CA ARG A 180 -0.42 -12.19 8.27
C ARG A 180 1.03 -11.92 8.68
N LEU A 181 1.33 -10.66 8.92
CA LEU A 181 2.57 -10.21 9.55
C LEU A 181 2.46 -10.38 11.07
N THR A 182 3.54 -10.80 11.71
CA THR A 182 3.63 -11.09 13.15
C THR A 182 4.13 -9.90 13.96
N ARG A 183 4.44 -8.77 13.30
CA ARG A 183 5.12 -7.59 13.88
C ARG A 183 6.53 -7.92 14.41
N GLY A 184 7.08 -9.08 14.05
CA GLY A 184 8.47 -9.44 14.28
C GLY A 184 9.28 -9.23 13.02
N ARG A 185 10.23 -8.28 13.04
CA ARG A 185 11.02 -7.88 11.86
C ARG A 185 11.63 -9.06 11.12
N ASP A 186 12.33 -9.95 11.83
CA ASP A 186 13.04 -11.06 11.20
C ASP A 186 12.10 -12.12 10.62
N GLU A 187 11.01 -12.38 11.32
CA GLU A 187 10.00 -13.34 10.88
C GLU A 187 9.22 -12.81 9.67
N ASP A 188 8.79 -11.55 9.73
CA ASP A 188 8.11 -10.88 8.63
C ASP A 188 9.02 -10.78 7.40
N ARG A 189 10.32 -10.48 7.59
CA ARG A 189 11.32 -10.49 6.52
C ARG A 189 11.44 -11.86 5.87
N ARG A 190 11.55 -12.94 6.66
CA ARG A 190 11.63 -14.31 6.14
C ARG A 190 10.40 -14.68 5.32
N ARG A 191 9.20 -14.38 5.82
CA ARG A 191 7.94 -14.68 5.11
C ARG A 191 7.75 -13.86 3.85
N MET A 192 8.09 -12.56 3.88
CA MET A 192 8.02 -11.72 2.67
C MET A 192 9.04 -12.16 1.63
N SER A 193 10.26 -12.52 2.06
CA SER A 193 11.30 -13.03 1.17
C SER A 193 10.89 -14.33 0.50
N SER A 194 10.23 -15.25 1.21
CA SER A 194 9.74 -16.48 0.59
C SER A 194 8.67 -16.18 -0.45
N LEU A 195 7.68 -15.33 -0.14
CA LEU A 195 6.62 -14.93 -1.08
C LEU A 195 7.15 -14.26 -2.34
N LEU A 196 8.17 -13.40 -2.22
CA LEU A 196 8.82 -12.78 -3.37
C LEU A 196 9.52 -13.81 -4.26
N GLY A 197 9.88 -14.99 -3.75
CA GLY A 197 10.33 -16.10 -4.58
C GLY A 197 9.22 -16.73 -5.42
N TRP A 198 7.95 -16.64 -4.99
CA TRP A 198 6.79 -17.20 -5.68
C TRP A 198 6.09 -16.19 -6.60
N GLY A 199 6.14 -14.89 -6.28
CA GLY A 199 5.48 -13.86 -7.07
C GLY A 199 5.45 -12.49 -6.42
N ASP A 200 4.60 -11.62 -6.98
CA ASP A 200 4.49 -10.24 -6.56
C ASP A 200 3.75 -10.12 -5.22
N VAL A 201 4.25 -9.26 -4.34
CA VAL A 201 3.73 -9.01 -2.99
C VAL A 201 3.25 -7.56 -2.90
N VAL A 202 2.11 -7.32 -2.28
CA VAL A 202 1.55 -5.99 -2.01
C VAL A 202 1.44 -5.79 -0.51
N GLY A 203 1.91 -4.65 -0.01
CA GLY A 203 1.84 -4.29 1.40
C GLY A 203 1.45 -2.84 1.65
N CYS A 204 0.85 -2.62 2.80
CA CYS A 204 0.42 -1.32 3.29
C CYS A 204 1.30 -0.89 4.47
N PRO A 205 2.39 -0.13 4.25
CA PRO A 205 3.35 0.21 5.30
C PRO A 205 2.79 1.15 6.37
N GLU A 206 1.63 1.78 6.14
CA GLU A 206 0.90 2.57 7.15
C GLU A 206 0.46 1.71 8.36
N GLY A 207 0.24 0.41 8.14
CA GLY A 207 -0.15 -0.53 9.20
C GLY A 207 -1.60 -0.39 9.69
N THR A 208 -2.35 0.61 9.22
CA THR A 208 -3.77 0.82 9.50
C THR A 208 -4.44 1.59 8.35
N THR A 209 -5.77 1.51 8.25
CA THR A 209 -6.53 2.22 7.21
C THR A 209 -6.67 3.71 7.54
N CYS A 210 -6.31 4.58 6.61
CA CYS A 210 -6.59 6.02 6.63
C CYS A 210 -7.75 6.35 5.67
N ARG A 211 -8.80 7.01 6.18
CA ARG A 211 -9.97 7.42 5.37
C ARG A 211 -9.94 8.90 4.97
N GLU A 212 -8.82 9.55 5.20
CA GLU A 212 -8.66 11.00 5.09
C GLU A 212 -7.84 11.39 3.86
N PRO A 213 -7.82 12.69 3.47
CA PRO A 213 -7.09 13.13 2.28
C PRO A 213 -5.56 13.14 2.45
N TYR A 214 -5.03 12.79 3.62
CA TYR A 214 -3.59 12.72 3.89
C TYR A 214 -3.11 11.26 4.06
N LEU A 215 -1.79 11.05 4.05
CA LEU A 215 -1.15 9.73 4.25
C LEU A 215 -0.67 9.57 5.69
N LEU A 216 -0.86 8.40 6.27
CA LEU A 216 -0.26 8.10 7.57
C LEU A 216 1.24 7.85 7.43
N ARG A 217 1.96 8.09 8.52
CA ARG A 217 3.35 7.67 8.62
C ARG A 217 3.44 6.14 8.54
N PHE A 218 4.53 5.64 8.00
CA PHE A 218 4.77 4.20 8.01
C PHE A 218 4.94 3.72 9.45
N SER A 219 4.30 2.60 9.76
CA SER A 219 4.43 1.98 11.07
C SER A 219 5.86 1.49 11.26
N ARG A 220 6.50 1.91 12.35
CA ARG A 220 7.78 1.35 12.76
C ARG A 220 7.51 -0.08 13.26
N CYS A 221 8.16 -1.10 12.71
CA CYS A 221 8.22 -2.35 13.47
C CYS A 221 9.14 -2.10 14.65
N SER A 222 8.64 -2.35 15.87
CA SER A 222 9.47 -2.32 17.06
C SER A 222 10.66 -3.26 16.83
N PRO A 223 11.89 -2.87 17.22
CA PRO A 223 12.91 -3.88 17.47
C PRO A 223 12.28 -4.87 18.44
N SER A 224 12.39 -6.17 18.13
CA SER A 224 12.20 -7.19 19.13
C SER A 224 13.05 -6.77 20.33
N SER A 225 12.41 -6.46 21.45
CA SER A 225 13.11 -6.45 22.73
C SER A 225 13.82 -7.80 22.81
N PRO A 226 15.13 -7.86 23.08
CA PRO A 226 15.77 -9.13 23.35
C PRO A 226 14.99 -9.77 24.48
N THR A 227 14.37 -10.92 24.19
CA THR A 227 13.80 -11.81 25.18
C THR A 227 14.86 -12.01 26.26
N ARG A 228 14.58 -11.58 27.48
CA ARG A 228 15.26 -12.09 28.67
C ARG A 228 14.85 -13.55 28.88
#